data_AF-A0A932YGC4-F1
#
_entry.id   AF-A0A932YGC4-F1
#
_cell.length_a   1.000
_cell.length_b   1.000
_cell.length_c   1.000
_cell.angle_alpha   90.00
_cell.angle_beta   90.00
_cell.angle_gamma   90.00
#
_symmetry.space_group_name_H-M   'P 1'
#
loop_
_entity.id
_entity.type
_entity.pdbx_description
1 polymer ?
#
loop_
_entity_poly.entity_id
_entity_poly.type
_entity_poly.pdbx_seq_one_letter_code
_entity_poly.pdbx_strand_id
1 'polypeptide(L)'
;MAVISNAWSALEGYINFIASLAKFARKLESHEMAFLEEMDWKLNDKGKFEKQTAYQSTTKKFLFLLERFSSVKIVKFNKSRIWNDMKVSEKIRNGLIHPKETIVFKDFNLETAEMTHKTAKLAILFLEKKVLKSKHSSFQS
;
A
#
# COMPACT_ATOMS: atom_id res chain seq x y z
N MET A 1 -17.03 0.18 11.98
CA MET A 1 -15.74 0.91 12.06
C MET A 1 -14.55 -0.01 12.32
N ALA A 2 -14.52 -0.81 13.39
CA ALA A 2 -13.39 -1.72 13.68
C ALA A 2 -13.01 -2.66 12.51
N VAL A 3 -14.00 -3.20 11.79
CA VAL A 3 -13.76 -4.06 10.61
C VAL A 3 -13.01 -3.33 9.51
N ILE A 4 -13.34 -2.06 9.22
CA ILE A 4 -12.68 -1.25 8.19
C ILE A 4 -11.22 -1.02 8.58
N SER A 5 -10.98 -0.59 9.81
CA SER A 5 -9.63 -0.35 10.32
C SER A 5 -8.79 -1.64 10.32
N ASN A 6 -9.32 -2.74 10.85
CA ASN A 6 -8.60 -4.01 10.92
C ASN A 6 -8.29 -4.59 9.53
N ALA A 7 -9.25 -4.52 8.59
CA ALA A 7 -9.04 -4.97 7.23
C ALA A 7 -7.96 -4.15 6.52
N TRP A 8 -7.98 -2.82 6.68
CA TRP A 8 -6.97 -1.95 6.08
C TRP A 8 -5.60 -2.15 6.73
N SER A 9 -5.52 -2.25 8.05
CA SER A 9 -4.28 -2.54 8.78
C SER A 9 -3.68 -3.89 8.38
N ALA A 10 -4.51 -4.91 8.10
CA ALA A 10 -4.03 -6.19 7.59
C ALA A 10 -3.41 -6.04 6.18
N LEU A 11 -4.04 -5.29 5.28
CA LEU A 11 -3.48 -4.99 3.95
C LEU A 11 -2.17 -4.21 4.06
N GLU A 12 -2.14 -3.16 4.89
CA GLU A 12 -0.97 -2.31 5.11
C GLU A 12 0.20 -3.11 5.69
N GLY A 13 -0.06 -3.93 6.72
CA GLY A 13 0.93 -4.84 7.28
C GLY A 13 1.48 -5.83 6.26
N TYR A 14 0.62 -6.39 5.41
CA TYR A 14 1.06 -7.31 4.34
C TYR A 14 1.91 -6.61 3.26
N ILE A 15 1.54 -5.39 2.86
CA ILE A 15 2.34 -4.59 1.91
C ILE A 15 3.70 -4.26 2.51
N ASN A 16 3.75 -3.85 3.79
CA ASN A 16 5.00 -3.55 4.48
C ASN A 16 5.87 -4.81 4.65
N PHE A 17 5.27 -5.97 4.87
CA PHE A 17 5.98 -7.25 4.84
C PHE A 17 6.58 -7.54 3.47
N ILE A 18 5.83 -7.38 2.37
CA ILE A 18 6.40 -7.57 1.03
C ILE A 18 7.52 -6.56 0.75
N ALA A 19 7.34 -5.29 1.14
CA ALA A 19 8.36 -4.25 0.99
C ALA A 19 9.65 -4.61 1.75
N SER A 20 9.54 -5.17 2.96
CA SER A 20 10.70 -5.60 3.75
C SER A 20 11.41 -6.83 3.17
N LEU A 21 10.75 -7.65 2.37
CA LEU A 21 11.38 -8.70 1.58
C LEU A 21 11.98 -8.16 0.27
N ALA A 22 11.31 -7.19 -0.35
CA ALA A 22 11.66 -6.62 -1.64
C ALA A 22 13.07 -5.99 -1.66
N LYS A 23 13.51 -5.43 -0.53
CA LYS A 23 14.87 -4.87 -0.37
C LYS A 23 16.00 -5.89 -0.60
N PHE A 24 15.72 -7.18 -0.45
CA PHE A 24 16.70 -8.25 -0.70
C PHE A 24 16.56 -8.86 -2.10
N ALA A 25 15.46 -8.59 -2.81
CA ALA A 25 15.06 -9.35 -3.98
C ALA A 25 15.57 -8.78 -5.31
N ARG A 26 15.93 -7.49 -5.37
CA ARG A 26 16.44 -6.77 -6.56
C ARG A 26 17.32 -5.59 -6.12
N LYS A 27 18.22 -5.14 -7.00
CA LYS A 27 18.89 -3.83 -6.86
C LYS A 27 17.84 -2.72 -6.99
N LEU A 28 17.34 -2.27 -5.85
CA LEU A 28 16.53 -1.05 -5.73
C LEU A 28 17.45 0.17 -5.77
N GLU A 29 17.00 1.21 -6.43
CA GLU A 29 17.69 2.50 -6.34
C GLU A 29 17.46 3.13 -4.97
N SER A 30 18.35 4.02 -4.53
CA SER A 30 18.29 4.64 -3.20
C SER A 30 16.96 5.33 -2.93
N HIS A 31 16.36 5.95 -3.95
CA HIS A 31 15.06 6.61 -3.84
C HIS A 31 13.89 5.62 -3.71
N GLU A 32 13.98 4.46 -4.38
CA GLU A 32 13.00 3.38 -4.26
C GLU A 32 13.06 2.73 -2.87
N MET A 33 14.28 2.56 -2.33
CA MET A 33 14.49 2.04 -0.98
C MET A 33 13.94 3.02 0.07
N ALA A 34 14.27 4.31 -0.05
CA ALA A 34 13.73 5.35 0.82
C ALA A 34 12.19 5.38 0.78
N PHE A 35 11.59 5.22 -0.40
CA PHE A 35 10.13 5.13 -0.56
C PHE A 35 9.53 3.91 0.17
N LEU A 36 10.15 2.72 0.06
CA LEU A 36 9.67 1.51 0.74
C LEU A 36 9.87 1.57 2.26
N GLU A 37 10.94 2.21 2.71
CA GLU A 37 11.25 2.40 4.14
C GLU A 37 10.50 3.58 4.77
N GLU A 38 9.69 4.31 4.00
CA GLU A 38 9.01 5.53 4.43
C GLU A 38 9.97 6.54 5.06
N MET A 39 11.13 6.68 4.46
CA MET A 39 12.19 7.57 4.92
C MET A 39 12.32 8.76 3.97
N ASP A 40 12.43 9.95 4.56
CA ASP A 40 12.80 11.18 3.88
C ASP A 40 13.99 11.83 4.59
N TRP A 41 14.77 12.61 3.86
CA TRP A 41 15.96 13.28 4.38
C TRP A 41 15.77 14.79 4.29
N LYS A 42 15.80 15.47 5.44
CA LYS A 42 15.76 16.94 5.49
C LYS A 42 17.07 17.50 5.98
N LEU A 43 17.51 18.58 5.34
CA LEU A 43 18.64 19.36 5.81
C LEU A 43 18.14 20.27 6.93
N ASN A 44 18.73 20.17 8.11
CA ASN A 44 18.44 21.09 9.21
C ASN A 44 19.23 22.40 9.06
N ASP A 45 18.92 23.39 9.91
CA ASP A 45 19.59 24.70 9.92
C ASP A 45 21.10 24.62 10.28
N LYS A 46 21.57 23.45 10.72
CA LYS A 46 22.99 23.17 11.02
C LYS A 46 23.72 22.53 9.84
N GLY A 47 23.08 22.44 8.67
CA GLY A 47 23.64 21.82 7.47
C GLY A 47 23.80 20.29 7.58
N LYS A 48 23.08 19.62 8.49
CA LYS A 48 23.09 18.16 8.64
C LYS A 48 21.80 17.54 8.12
N PHE A 49 21.93 16.39 7.47
CA PHE A 49 20.77 15.59 7.08
C PHE A 49 20.20 14.83 8.28
N GLU A 50 18.91 14.98 8.51
CA GLU A 50 18.14 14.25 9.51
C GLU A 50 17.11 13.37 8.82
N LYS A 51 16.99 12.12 9.29
CA LYS A 51 15.96 11.19 8.83
C LYS A 51 14.61 11.61 9.39
N GLN A 52 13.60 11.65 8.54
CA GLN A 52 12.20 11.81 8.93
C GLN A 52 11.37 10.67 8.36
N THR A 53 10.32 10.29 9.09
CA THR A 53 9.33 9.34 8.58
C THR A 53 8.41 10.08 7.61
N ALA A 54 8.35 9.61 6.36
CA ALA A 54 7.46 10.10 5.33
C ALA A 54 6.45 9.01 4.97
N TYR A 55 5.32 9.00 5.69
CA TYR A 55 4.23 8.06 5.45
C TYR A 55 3.75 8.13 4.01
N GLN A 56 3.82 7.00 3.32
CA GLN A 56 3.33 6.85 1.95
C GLN A 56 1.96 6.19 1.98
N SER A 57 1.08 6.58 1.05
CA SER A 57 -0.24 5.95 1.00
C SER A 57 -0.11 4.44 0.72
N THR A 58 -0.92 3.63 1.40
CA THR A 58 -0.92 2.18 1.25
C THR A 58 -1.14 1.79 -0.22
N THR A 59 -2.03 2.51 -0.92
CA THR A 59 -2.31 2.30 -2.34
C THR A 59 -1.13 2.64 -3.26
N LYS A 60 -0.32 3.66 -2.93
CA LYS A 60 0.90 3.99 -3.69
C LYS A 60 1.97 2.93 -3.54
N LYS A 61 2.23 2.45 -2.32
CA LYS A 61 3.16 1.34 -2.09
C LYS A 61 2.73 0.08 -2.84
N PHE A 62 1.43 -0.22 -2.79
CA PHE A 62 0.86 -1.34 -3.55
C PHE A 62 1.14 -1.23 -5.06
N LEU A 63 0.90 -0.06 -5.67
CA LEU A 63 1.19 0.18 -7.08
C LEU A 63 2.67 0.03 -7.41
N PHE A 64 3.53 0.62 -6.59
CA PHE A 64 4.98 0.50 -6.76
C PHE A 64 5.41 -0.96 -6.74
N LEU A 65 4.93 -1.76 -5.77
CA LEU A 65 5.26 -3.18 -5.69
C LEU A 65 4.79 -3.95 -6.92
N LEU A 66 3.62 -3.64 -7.45
CA LEU A 66 3.13 -4.26 -8.69
C LEU A 66 3.97 -3.86 -9.90
N GLU A 67 4.21 -2.58 -10.14
CA GLU A 67 5.01 -2.11 -11.28
C GLU A 67 6.42 -2.68 -11.23
N ARG A 68 7.03 -2.65 -10.05
CA ARG A 68 8.44 -2.98 -9.87
C ARG A 68 8.71 -4.48 -9.83
N PHE A 69 7.78 -5.27 -9.32
CA PHE A 69 8.01 -6.71 -9.05
C PHE A 69 7.04 -7.66 -9.75
N SER A 70 6.12 -7.17 -10.58
CA SER A 70 5.24 -8.01 -11.40
C SER A 70 5.34 -7.66 -12.88
N SER A 71 4.70 -8.47 -13.73
CA SER A 71 4.51 -8.19 -15.16
C SER A 71 3.18 -7.50 -15.46
N VAL A 72 2.50 -6.99 -14.43
CA VAL A 72 1.19 -6.33 -14.57
C VAL A 72 1.38 -4.97 -15.24
N LYS A 73 0.65 -4.73 -16.34
CA LYS A 73 0.60 -3.40 -16.98
C LYS A 73 -0.23 -2.45 -16.11
N ILE A 74 0.40 -1.52 -15.40
CA ILE A 74 -0.29 -0.63 -14.46
C ILE A 74 -1.37 0.23 -15.12
N VAL A 75 -1.19 0.66 -16.38
CA VAL A 75 -2.21 1.38 -17.13
C VAL A 75 -3.54 0.60 -17.22
N LYS A 76 -3.47 -0.73 -17.36
CA LYS A 76 -4.65 -1.59 -17.36
C LYS A 76 -5.17 -1.82 -15.93
N PHE A 77 -4.27 -2.03 -14.98
CA PHE A 77 -4.63 -2.23 -13.58
C PHE A 77 -5.37 -1.02 -12.98
N ASN A 78 -4.96 0.20 -13.33
CA ASN A 78 -5.59 1.43 -12.86
C ASN A 78 -7.05 1.60 -13.33
N LYS A 79 -7.50 0.81 -14.32
CA LYS A 79 -8.90 0.77 -14.79
C LYS A 79 -9.69 -0.38 -14.16
N SER A 80 -9.04 -1.23 -13.37
CA SER A 80 -9.67 -2.40 -12.78
C SER A 80 -10.58 -2.05 -11.61
N ARG A 81 -11.58 -2.90 -11.37
CA ARG A 81 -12.49 -2.77 -10.22
C ARG A 81 -11.74 -2.81 -8.89
N ILE A 82 -10.81 -3.74 -8.72
CA ILE A 82 -10.02 -3.87 -7.48
C ILE A 82 -9.26 -2.58 -7.15
N TRP A 83 -8.67 -1.91 -8.13
CA TRP A 83 -7.97 -0.64 -7.91
C TRP A 83 -8.93 0.48 -7.49
N ASN A 84 -10.09 0.57 -8.12
CA ASN A 84 -11.10 1.55 -7.75
C ASN A 84 -11.62 1.30 -6.33
N ASP A 85 -11.93 0.04 -6.00
CA ASP A 85 -12.39 -0.36 -4.67
C ASP A 85 -11.32 -0.08 -3.59
N MET A 86 -10.02 -0.26 -3.91
CA MET A 86 -8.90 0.09 -3.03
C MET A 86 -8.83 1.59 -2.74
N LYS A 87 -8.96 2.45 -3.75
CA LYS A 87 -8.97 3.91 -3.56
C LYS A 87 -10.15 4.36 -2.69
N VAL A 88 -11.33 3.78 -2.93
CA VAL A 88 -12.53 4.06 -2.13
C VAL A 88 -12.32 3.62 -0.68
N SER A 89 -11.80 2.40 -0.46
CA SER A 89 -11.49 1.86 0.86
C SER A 89 -10.46 2.73 1.61
N GLU A 90 -9.41 3.19 0.93
CA GLU A 90 -8.41 4.09 1.50
C GLU A 90 -9.03 5.43 1.91
N LYS A 91 -9.92 5.99 1.07
CA LYS A 91 -10.64 7.22 1.38
C LYS A 91 -11.53 7.05 2.61
N ILE A 92 -12.26 5.95 2.71
CA ILE A 92 -13.13 5.63 3.87
C ILE A 92 -12.27 5.49 5.15
N ARG A 93 -11.17 4.74 5.10
CA ARG A 93 -10.23 4.57 6.23
C ARG A 93 -9.62 5.90 6.66
N ASN A 94 -9.15 6.71 5.71
CA ASN A 94 -8.60 8.04 6.02
C ASN A 94 -9.66 8.93 6.64
N GLY A 95 -10.91 8.78 6.21
CA GLY A 95 -12.02 9.46 6.83
C GLY A 95 -12.28 9.07 8.29
N LEU A 96 -12.13 7.79 8.62
CA LEU A 96 -12.26 7.32 10.00
C LEU A 96 -11.15 7.87 10.93
N ILE A 97 -9.93 7.97 10.42
CA ILE A 97 -8.74 8.30 11.23
C ILE A 97 -8.50 9.81 11.29
N HIS A 98 -8.85 10.52 10.23
CA HIS A 98 -8.76 11.97 10.14
C HIS A 98 -10.15 12.54 9.86
N PRO A 99 -11.05 12.55 10.86
CA PRO A 99 -12.36 13.15 10.70
C PRO A 99 -12.20 14.66 10.52
N LYS A 100 -12.02 15.11 9.28
CA LYS A 100 -12.37 16.47 8.90
C LYS A 100 -13.88 16.58 9.07
N GLU A 101 -14.38 17.73 9.50
CA GLU A 101 -15.78 17.98 9.90
C GLU A 101 -16.86 17.62 8.84
N THR A 102 -16.45 17.21 7.63
CA THR A 102 -17.29 16.93 6.47
C THR A 102 -17.54 15.45 6.17
N ILE A 103 -17.21 14.53 7.08
CA ILE A 103 -17.45 13.10 6.82
C ILE A 103 -18.84 12.73 7.32
N VAL A 104 -19.71 12.45 6.36
CA VAL A 104 -21.07 12.01 6.64
C VAL A 104 -21.00 10.59 7.20
N PHE A 105 -21.37 10.39 8.46
CA PHE A 105 -21.44 9.08 9.11
C PHE A 105 -22.24 8.02 8.32
N LYS A 106 -23.06 8.47 7.35
CA LYS A 106 -23.80 7.63 6.40
C LYS A 106 -22.90 6.70 5.56
N ASP A 107 -21.65 7.08 5.34
CA ASP A 107 -20.67 6.27 4.60
C ASP A 107 -20.04 5.16 5.47
N PHE A 108 -20.35 5.08 6.76
CA PHE A 108 -19.83 4.08 7.68
C PHE A 108 -20.89 3.05 8.05
N ASN A 109 -21.24 2.22 7.08
CA ASN A 109 -22.27 1.19 7.20
C ASN A 109 -21.69 -0.23 7.01
N LEU A 110 -22.55 -1.25 7.09
CA LEU A 110 -22.14 -2.64 6.93
C LEU A 110 -21.59 -2.91 5.51
N GLU A 111 -22.24 -2.36 4.48
CA GLU A 111 -21.85 -2.55 3.08
C GLU A 111 -20.43 -2.06 2.81
N THR A 112 -20.09 -0.87 3.31
CA THR A 112 -18.74 -0.30 3.19
C THR A 112 -17.69 -1.08 3.98
N ALA A 113 -18.05 -1.63 5.14
CA ALA A 113 -17.18 -2.52 5.90
C ALA A 113 -16.89 -3.83 5.16
N GLU A 114 -17.92 -4.46 4.59
CA GLU A 114 -17.79 -5.68 3.78
C GLU A 114 -16.98 -5.44 2.52
N MET A 115 -17.24 -4.33 1.83
CA MET A 115 -16.49 -3.90 0.65
C MET A 115 -15.01 -3.71 0.98
N THR A 116 -14.68 -3.02 2.08
CA THR A 116 -13.29 -2.79 2.50
C THR A 116 -12.60 -4.10 2.86
N HIS A 117 -13.28 -4.98 3.61
CA HIS A 117 -12.76 -6.30 3.97
C HIS A 117 -12.47 -7.17 2.73
N LYS A 118 -13.43 -7.25 1.80
CA LYS A 118 -13.28 -8.00 0.55
C LYS A 118 -12.16 -7.42 -0.31
N THR A 119 -12.06 -6.10 -0.39
CA THR A 119 -11.03 -5.40 -1.15
C THR A 119 -9.65 -5.68 -0.60
N ALA A 120 -9.47 -5.56 0.72
CA ALA A 120 -8.20 -5.89 1.38
C ALA A 120 -7.78 -7.34 1.11
N LYS A 121 -8.71 -8.30 1.28
CA LYS A 121 -8.46 -9.71 0.98
C LYS A 121 -8.05 -9.94 -0.48
N LEU A 122 -8.79 -9.37 -1.44
CA LEU A 122 -8.49 -9.50 -2.86
C LEU A 122 -7.15 -8.86 -3.22
N ALA A 123 -6.81 -7.72 -2.63
CA ALA A 123 -5.55 -7.02 -2.86
C ALA A 123 -4.35 -7.83 -2.37
N ILE A 124 -4.44 -8.41 -1.16
CA ILE A 124 -3.41 -9.33 -0.63
C ILE A 124 -3.22 -10.52 -1.57
N LEU A 125 -4.30 -11.22 -1.93
CA LEU A 125 -4.24 -12.38 -2.83
C LEU A 125 -3.67 -12.01 -4.22
N PHE A 126 -4.00 -10.81 -4.72
CA PHE A 126 -3.49 -10.32 -5.99
C PHE A 126 -1.98 -10.07 -5.92
N LEU A 127 -1.50 -9.38 -4.89
CA LEU A 127 -0.06 -9.17 -4.67
C LEU A 127 0.69 -10.49 -4.51
N GLU A 128 0.19 -11.41 -3.67
CA GLU A 128 0.80 -12.72 -3.47
C GLU A 128 0.99 -13.45 -4.81
N LYS A 129 -0.07 -13.50 -5.62
CA LYS A 129 -0.05 -14.17 -6.93
C LYS A 129 0.89 -13.49 -7.92
N LYS A 130 0.97 -12.16 -7.92
CA LYS A 130 1.67 -11.39 -8.95
C LYS A 130 3.11 -11.06 -8.61
N VAL A 131 3.45 -10.93 -7.33
CA VAL A 131 4.77 -10.52 -6.85
C VAL A 131 5.56 -11.69 -6.27
N LEU A 132 4.93 -12.57 -5.50
CA LEU A 132 5.62 -13.69 -4.85
C LEU A 132 5.61 -14.95 -5.72
N LYS A 133 4.44 -15.38 -6.22
CA LYS A 133 4.33 -16.61 -7.03
C LYS A 133 4.94 -16.50 -8.43
N SER A 134 5.06 -15.28 -8.97
CA SER A 134 5.79 -15.04 -10.22
C SER A 134 7.30 -15.26 -10.09
N LYS A 135 7.83 -15.35 -8.85
CA LYS A 135 9.26 -15.43 -8.55
C LYS A 135 9.74 -16.75 -7.96
N HIS A 136 8.92 -17.80 -7.90
CA HIS A 136 9.45 -19.12 -7.51
C HIS A 136 10.54 -19.67 -8.47
N SER A 137 10.78 -19.00 -9.61
CA SER A 137 11.87 -19.27 -10.55
C SER A 137 13.08 -18.33 -10.46
N SER A 138 13.09 -17.30 -9.59
CA SER A 138 14.17 -16.27 -9.59
C SER A 138 14.71 -15.85 -8.22
N PHE A 139 14.32 -16.53 -7.14
CA PHE A 139 14.89 -16.33 -5.79
C PHE A 139 15.98 -17.36 -5.43
N GLN A 140 16.33 -18.26 -6.36
CA GLN A 140 17.39 -19.27 -6.19
C GLN A 140 18.63 -19.00 -7.06
N SER A 141 18.73 -17.83 -7.69
CA SER A 141 19.85 -17.45 -8.56
C SER A 141 20.67 -16.32 -7.95
#